data_AF-A0A938CR01-F1
#
_entry.id   AF-A0A938CR01-F1
#
_cell.length_a   1.000
_cell.length_b   1.000
_cell.length_c   1.000
_cell.angle_alpha   90.00
_cell.angle_beta   90.00
_cell.angle_gamma   90.00
#
_symmetry.space_group_name_H-M   'P 1'
#
loop_
_entity.id
_entity.type
_entity.pdbx_description
1 polymer ?
#
loop_
_entity_poly.entity_id
_entity_poly.type
_entity_poly.pdbx_seq_one_letter_code
_entity_poly.pdbx_strand_id
1 'polypeptide(L)' 'MALLYSAADRAVRDVFVDGRQVVGEGRVLTMDMGAIAERLREGQILMLADTPKHDHAGRADTAVSPLSLPLG' A
#
# COMPACT_ATOMS: atom_id res chain seq x y z
N MET A 1 -13.08 -25.74 11.45
CA MET A 1 -12.15 -25.62 10.31
C MET A 1 -11.40 -24.32 10.50
N ALA A 2 -10.09 -24.38 10.75
CA ALA A 2 -9.28 -23.19 11.00
C ALA A 2 -8.57 -22.79 9.70
N LEU A 3 -8.77 -21.55 9.25
CA LEU A 3 -7.89 -20.92 8.27
C LEU A 3 -6.84 -20.17 9.07
N LEU A 4 -5.61 -20.70 9.12
CA LEU A 4 -4.47 -19.91 9.58
C LEU A 4 -4.28 -18.76 8.59
N TYR A 5 -4.65 -17.56 9.01
CA TYR A 5 -4.29 -16.30 8.36
C TYR A 5 -2.89 -15.92 8.84
N SER A 6 -1.86 -16.58 8.33
CA SER A 6 -0.48 -16.14 8.53
C SER A 6 0.40 -16.50 7.34
N ALA A 7 0.60 -15.53 6.45
CA ALA A 7 1.81 -15.33 5.66
C ALA A 7 1.68 -13.91 5.09
N ALA A 8 2.25 -12.89 5.72
CA ALA A 8 3.63 -12.52 5.40
C ALA A 8 3.90 -12.66 3.88
N ASP A 9 3.35 -11.72 3.11
CA ASP A 9 3.81 -11.24 1.80
C ASP A 9 3.97 -12.23 0.61
N ARG A 10 4.06 -13.56 0.78
CA ARG A 10 4.47 -14.42 -0.35
C ARG A 10 3.74 -15.76 -0.43
N ALA A 11 3.05 -15.92 -1.57
CA ALA A 11 2.46 -17.14 -2.16
C ALA A 11 0.96 -17.41 -1.96
N VAL A 12 0.11 -16.38 -1.95
CA VAL A 12 -1.31 -16.58 -2.27
C VAL A 12 -1.44 -16.80 -3.78
N ARG A 13 -1.72 -18.04 -4.21
CA ARG A 13 -1.81 -18.40 -5.65
C ARG A 13 -3.21 -18.16 -6.23
N ASP A 14 -4.26 -18.63 -5.54
CA ASP A 14 -5.65 -18.54 -6.00
C ASP A 14 -6.59 -18.10 -4.87
N VAL A 15 -7.51 -17.17 -5.13
CA VAL A 15 -8.53 -16.67 -4.16
C VAL A 15 -9.87 -16.57 -4.84
N PHE A 16 -10.93 -17.03 -4.17
CA PHE A 16 -12.32 -16.94 -4.61
C PHE A 16 -13.16 -16.21 -3.56
N VAL A 17 -14.02 -15.29 -3.99
CA VAL A 17 -15.01 -14.57 -3.15
C VAL A 17 -16.37 -14.72 -3.82
N ASP A 18 -17.37 -15.21 -3.09
CA ASP A 18 -18.72 -15.49 -3.60
C ASP A 18 -18.73 -16.35 -4.88
N GLY A 19 -17.82 -17.33 -4.94
CA GLY A 19 -17.64 -18.22 -6.11
C GLY A 19 -16.91 -17.59 -7.29
N ARG A 20 -16.51 -16.31 -7.21
CA ARG A 20 -15.75 -15.61 -8.24
C ARG A 20 -14.26 -15.59 -7.92
N GLN A 21 -13.42 -16.01 -8.85
CA GLN A 21 -11.97 -15.93 -8.68
C GLN A 21 -11.51 -14.46 -8.74
N VAL A 22 -10.82 -14.02 -7.69
CA VAL A 22 -10.30 -12.65 -7.56
C VAL A 22 -8.77 -12.60 -7.58
N VAL A 23 -8.09 -13.72 -7.30
CA VAL A 23 -6.64 -13.93 -7.51
C VAL A 23 -6.44 -15.25 -8.23
N GLY A 24 -5.56 -15.29 -9.23
CA GLY A 24 -5.18 -16.52 -9.93
C GLY A 24 -3.72 -16.49 -10.38
N GLU A 25 -3.02 -17.61 -10.24
CA GLU A 25 -1.58 -17.72 -10.54
C GLU A 25 -0.74 -16.60 -9.87
N GLY A 26 -1.13 -16.21 -8.65
CA GLY A 26 -0.47 -15.17 -7.88
C GLY A 26 -0.75 -13.73 -8.34
N ARG A 27 -1.72 -13.52 -9.24
CA ARG A 27 -2.10 -12.19 -9.75
C ARG A 27 -3.53 -11.84 -9.38
N VAL A 28 -3.75 -10.60 -8.95
CA VAL A 28 -5.09 -10.04 -8.73
C VAL A 28 -5.78 -9.90 -10.08
N LEU A 29 -6.97 -10.49 -10.24
CA LEU A 29 -7.71 -10.52 -11.51
C LEU A 29 -8.71 -9.37 -11.67
N THR A 30 -8.90 -8.58 -10.60
CA THR A 30 -10.00 -7.60 -10.50
C THR A 30 -9.52 -6.15 -10.54
N MET A 31 -8.21 -5.95 -10.56
CA MET A 31 -7.58 -4.66 -10.38
C MET A 31 -6.27 -4.62 -11.17
N ASP A 32 -6.04 -3.52 -11.87
CA ASP A 32 -4.73 -3.21 -12.45
C ASP A 32 -3.84 -2.65 -11.35
N MET A 33 -3.05 -3.53 -10.74
CA MET A 33 -2.15 -3.18 -9.64
C MET A 33 -1.10 -2.12 -10.04
N GLY A 34 -0.68 -2.09 -11.32
CA GLY A 34 0.26 -1.09 -11.81
C GLY A 34 -0.38 0.30 -11.87
N ALA A 35 -1.56 0.40 -12.46
CA ALA A 35 -2.31 1.65 -12.52
C ALA A 35 -2.71 2.17 -11.12
N ILE A 36 -2.97 1.27 -10.17
CA ILE A 36 -3.29 1.65 -8.78
C ILE A 36 -2.06 2.16 -8.06
N ALA A 37 -0.91 1.50 -8.22
CA ALA A 37 0.34 1.93 -7.60
C ALA A 37 0.75 3.34 -8.07
N GLU A 38 0.57 3.65 -9.35
CA GLU A 38 0.89 5.00 -9.86
C GLU A 38 -0.03 6.06 -9.26
N ARG A 39 -1.35 5.81 -9.24
CA ARG A 39 -2.31 6.73 -8.60
C ARG A 39 -2.05 6.93 -7.10
N LEU A 40 -1.65 5.86 -6.42
CA LEU A 40 -1.27 5.93 -5.01
C LEU A 40 -0.02 6.81 -4.82
N ARG A 41 0.97 6.64 -5.69
CA ARG A 41 2.22 7.42 -5.67
C ARG A 41 1.97 8.90 -5.94
N GLU A 42 1.15 9.23 -6.95
CA GLU A 42 0.73 10.60 -7.23
C GLU A 42 0.05 11.24 -6.01
N GLY A 43 -0.87 10.51 -5.36
CA GLY A 43 -1.53 10.96 -4.12
C GLY A 43 -0.55 11.20 -2.97
N GLN A 44 0.43 10.30 -2.79
CA GLN A 44 1.48 10.46 -1.77
C GLN A 44 2.33 11.72 -2.03
N ILE A 45 2.72 11.99 -3.28
CA ILE A 45 3.48 13.20 -3.64
C ILE A 45 2.70 14.46 -3.26
N LEU A 46 1.41 14.51 -3.58
CA LEU A 46 0.55 15.64 -3.24
C LEU A 46 0.39 15.81 -1.72
N MET A 47 0.19 14.72 -0.98
CA MET A 47 0.10 14.77 0.49
C MET A 47 1.38 15.25 1.17
N LEU A 48 2.54 14.75 0.72
CA LEU A 48 3.83 15.15 1.29
C LEU A 48 4.11 16.64 1.04
N ALA A 49 3.82 17.13 -0.17
CA ALA A 49 3.96 18.56 -0.50
C ALA A 49 3.06 19.47 0.36
N ASP A 50 1.91 18.97 0.81
CA ASP A 50 0.93 19.73 1.58
C ASP A 50 1.06 19.56 3.10
N THR A 51 2.02 18.76 3.57
CA THR A 51 2.25 18.46 4.99
C THR A 51 2.55 19.71 5.85
N PRO A 52 3.36 20.69 5.40
CA PRO A 52 3.64 21.90 6.20
C PRO A 52 2.40 22.76 6.48
N LYS A 53 1.35 22.67 5.65
CA LYS A 53 0.09 23.41 5.86
C LYS A 53 -0.80 22.77 6.92
N HIS A 54 -0.59 21.49 7.19
CA HIS A 54 -1.39 20.68 8.10
C HIS A 54 -0.67 20.37 9.42
N ASP A 55 0.66 20.55 9.50
CA ASP A 55 1.39 20.54 10.77
C ASP A 55 1.21 21.89 11.48
N HIS A 56 0.65 21.88 12.70
CA HIS A 56 0.45 23.07 13.54
C HIS A 56 1.76 23.85 13.80
N ALA A 57 2.92 23.17 13.74
CA ALA A 57 4.24 23.78 13.88
C ALA A 57 4.94 24.06 12.54
N GLY A 58 4.26 23.85 11.40
CA GLY A 58 4.75 24.13 10.05
C GLY A 58 5.93 23.27 9.58
N ARG A 59 6.16 22.12 10.22
CA ARG A 59 7.33 21.26 9.95
C ARG A 59 7.18 20.50 8.64
N ALA A 60 8.31 20.21 8.02
CA ALA A 60 8.39 19.31 6.87
C ALA A 60 8.06 17.86 7.28
N ASP A 61 7.60 17.08 6.31
CA ASP A 61 7.24 15.65 6.41
C ASP A 61 8.26 14.78 7.15
N THR A 62 9.54 14.92 6.79
CA THR A 62 10.67 14.16 7.39
C THR A 62 10.93 14.51 8.86
N ALA A 63 10.47 15.67 9.33
CA ALA A 63 10.55 16.07 10.73
C ALA A 63 9.29 15.66 11.53
N VAL A 64 8.17 15.44 10.85
CA VAL A 64 6.92 14.94 11.46
C VAL A 64 6.97 13.42 11.64
N SER A 65 7.45 12.70 10.63
CA SER A 65 7.60 11.25 10.64
C SER A 65 8.99 10.87 10.10
N PRO A 66 10.02 10.87 10.95
CA PRO A 66 11.37 10.49 10.53
C PRO A 66 11.43 9.04 10.04
N LEU A 67 12.33 8.77 9.09
CA LEU A 67 12.57 7.42 8.60
C LEU A 67 13.13 6.54 9.71
N SER A 68 12.50 5.38 9.95
CA SER A 68 12.99 4.40 10.91
C SER A 68 14.27 3.68 10.47
N LEU A 69 14.60 3.78 9.17
CA LEU A 69 15.81 3.22 8.58
C LEU A 69 16.62 4.34 7.92
N PRO A 70 17.96 4.32 8.06
CA PRO A 70 18.81 5.25 7.34
C PRO A 70 18.70 5.00 5.83
N LEU A 71 18.82 6.07 5.04
CA LEU A 71 19.01 5.96 3.60
C LEU A 71 20.45 5.45 3.36
N GLY A 72 20.60 4.13 3.27
CA GLY A 72 21.87 3.44 3.05
C GLY A 72 21.66 2.08 2.40
#